data_AF-A0A162DVS7-F1
#
_entry.id   AF-A0A162DVS7-F1
#
_cell.length_a   1.000
_cell.length_b   1.000
_cell.length_c   1.000
_cell.angle_alpha   90.00
_cell.angle_beta   90.00
_cell.angle_gamma   90.00
#
_symmetry.space_group_name_H-M   'P 1'
#
loop_
_entity.id
_entity.type
_entity.pdbx_description
1 polymer ?
#
loop_
_entity_poly.entity_id
_entity_poly.type
_entity_poly.pdbx_seq_one_letter_code
_entity_poly.pdbx_strand_id
1 'polypeptide(L)'
;MKSTKGFTLIEVLLSFFIFTMVGALLIPMIIHLQHERLMLLHKEEALYKAEKVILHHSLDLPFTPVFSDSIFTERWINNHYYQTYCVSWEVSNQKDEVCLPTK
;
A
#
# COMPACT_ATOMS: atom_id res chain seq x y z
N MET A 1 35.41 -45.04 -23.40
CA MET A 1 35.40 -44.24 -22.16
C MET A 1 34.48 -43.05 -22.35
N LYS A 2 33.35 -42.99 -21.64
CA LYS A 2 32.46 -41.83 -21.64
C LYS A 2 33.13 -40.75 -20.80
N SER A 3 33.45 -39.61 -21.41
CA SER A 3 34.04 -38.46 -20.74
C SER A 3 33.00 -37.85 -19.80
N THR A 4 33.14 -38.08 -18.50
CA THR A 4 32.48 -37.28 -17.46
C THR A 4 33.18 -35.93 -17.40
N LYS A 5 32.75 -34.99 -18.25
CA LYS A 5 33.14 -33.58 -18.13
C LYS A 5 32.42 -33.02 -16.91
N GLY A 6 33.10 -33.03 -15.76
CA GLY A 6 32.63 -32.33 -14.57
C GLY A 6 32.60 -30.83 -14.81
N PHE A 7 31.73 -30.12 -14.09
CA PHE A 7 31.68 -28.66 -14.13
C PHE A 7 33.02 -28.09 -13.67
N THR A 8 33.52 -27.12 -14.43
CA THR A 8 34.72 -26.38 -14.03
C THR A 8 34.37 -25.40 -12.90
N LEU A 9 35.29 -25.15 -11.98
CA LEU A 9 35.10 -24.16 -10.91
C LEU A 9 34.65 -22.79 -11.46
N ILE A 10 35.16 -22.44 -12.66
CA ILE A 10 34.82 -21.21 -13.38
C ILE A 10 33.34 -21.18 -13.79
N GLU A 11 32.78 -22.28 -14.32
CA GLU A 11 31.34 -22.35 -14.63
C GLU A 11 30.48 -22.19 -13.38
N VAL A 12 30.89 -22.76 -12.25
CA VAL A 12 30.16 -22.62 -10.98
C VAL A 12 30.18 -21.17 -10.51
N LEU A 13 31.35 -20.52 -10.54
CA LEU A 13 31.50 -19.12 -10.16
C LEU A 13 30.71 -18.19 -11.09
N LEU A 14 30.73 -18.46 -12.39
CA LEU A 14 30.01 -17.66 -13.39
C LEU A 14 28.49 -17.82 -13.24
N SER A 15 28.02 -19.05 -12.98
CA SER A 15 26.61 -19.31 -12.69
C SER A 15 26.16 -18.61 -11.41
N PHE A 16 26.98 -18.65 -10.36
CA PHE A 16 26.69 -17.95 -9.11
C PHE A 16 26.67 -16.43 -9.31
N PHE A 17 27.61 -15.88 -10.08
CA PHE A 17 27.64 -14.45 -10.40
C PHE A 17 26.40 -13.99 -11.18
N ILE A 18 25.95 -14.77 -12.16
CA ILE A 18 24.71 -14.48 -12.87
C ILE A 18 23.53 -14.53 -11.91
N PHE A 19 23.47 -15.54 -11.04
CA PHE A 19 22.40 -15.69 -10.07
C PHE A 19 22.34 -14.51 -9.08
N THR A 20 23.49 -14.04 -8.58
CA THR A 20 23.53 -12.89 -7.67
C THR A 20 23.16 -11.58 -8.38
N MET A 21 23.60 -11.39 -9.63
CA MET A 21 23.18 -10.26 -10.47
C MET A 21 21.66 -10.23 -10.68
N VAL A 22 21.07 -11.38 -11.02
CA VAL A 22 19.62 -11.52 -11.19
C VAL A 22 18.90 -11.25 -9.87
N GLY A 23 19.40 -11.80 -8.76
CA GLY A 23 18.84 -11.56 -7.43
C GLY A 23 18.89 -10.09 -7.03
N ALA A 24 20.01 -9.40 -7.28
CA ALA A 24 20.20 -7.99 -6.98
C ALA A 24 19.21 -7.08 -7.73
N LEU A 25 18.73 -7.51 -8.90
CA LEU A 25 17.72 -6.78 -9.67
C LEU A 25 16.30 -7.16 -9.28
N LEU A 26 16.01 -8.46 -9.13
CA LEU A 26 14.65 -8.95 -8.88
C LEU A 26 14.15 -8.63 -7.47
N ILE A 27 15.00 -8.74 -6.45
CA ILE A 27 14.60 -8.51 -5.06
C ILE A 27 14.03 -7.10 -4.85
N PRO A 28 14.72 -5.99 -5.20
CA PRO A 28 14.16 -4.65 -5.01
C PRO A 28 12.91 -4.42 -5.84
N MET A 29 12.83 -5.00 -7.05
CA MET A 29 11.65 -4.90 -7.91
C MET A 29 10.42 -5.56 -7.26
N ILE A 30 10.58 -6.75 -6.69
CA ILE A 30 9.49 -7.45 -5.99
C ILE A 30 9.07 -6.65 -4.76
N ILE A 31 10.01 -6.16 -3.97
CA ILE A 31 9.71 -5.34 -2.78
C ILE A 31 8.91 -4.09 -3.17
N HIS A 32 9.33 -3.40 -4.24
CA HIS A 32 8.65 -2.22 -4.73
C HIS A 32 7.21 -2.52 -5.18
N LEU A 33 7.01 -3.58 -5.97
CA LEU A 33 5.67 -4.00 -6.42
C LEU A 33 4.77 -4.42 -5.25
N GLN A 34 5.31 -5.11 -4.25
CA GLN A 34 4.53 -5.47 -3.05
C GLN A 34 4.12 -4.23 -2.26
N HIS A 35 5.03 -3.24 -2.16
CA HIS A 35 4.75 -1.98 -1.50
C HIS A 35 3.64 -1.21 -2.24
N GLU A 36 3.71 -1.06 -3.56
CA GLU A 36 2.66 -0.38 -4.35
C GLU A 36 1.30 -1.05 -4.20
N ARG A 37 1.23 -2.38 -4.21
CA ARG A 37 -0.03 -3.12 -4.03
C ARG A 37 -0.65 -2.86 -2.66
N LEU A 38 0.17 -2.85 -1.62
CA LEU A 38 -0.30 -2.58 -0.26
C LEU A 38 -0.79 -1.13 -0.11
N MET A 39 -0.12 -0.18 -0.77
CA MET A 39 -0.56 1.22 -0.81
C MET A 39 -1.91 1.39 -1.51
N LEU A 40 -2.13 0.68 -2.62
CA LEU A 40 -3.43 0.72 -3.33
C LEU A 40 -4.55 0.14 -2.48
N LEU A 41 -4.32 -0.99 -1.79
CA LEU A 41 -5.31 -1.60 -0.89
C LEU A 41 -5.72 -0.64 0.24
N HIS A 42 -4.75 -0.01 0.91
CA HIS A 42 -5.06 0.96 1.96
C HIS A 42 -5.81 2.19 1.45
N LYS A 43 -5.50 2.64 0.23
CA LYS A 43 -6.24 3.74 -0.41
C LYS A 43 -7.69 3.35 -0.71
N GLU A 44 -7.94 2.15 -1.22
CA GLU A 44 -9.30 1.65 -1.47
C GLU A 44 -10.09 1.52 -0.16
N GLU A 45 -9.47 0.98 0.89
CA GLU A 45 -10.06 0.91 2.22
C GLU A 45 -10.39 2.30 2.79
N ALA A 46 -9.47 3.26 2.65
CA ALA A 46 -9.68 4.63 3.10
C ALA A 46 -10.84 5.32 2.36
N LEU A 47 -10.93 5.12 1.04
CA LEU A 47 -12.04 5.62 0.22
C LEU A 47 -13.37 5.00 0.64
N TYR A 48 -13.41 3.68 0.79
CA TYR A 48 -14.62 2.97 1.23
C TYR A 48 -15.09 3.45 2.61
N LYS A 49 -14.16 3.65 3.55
CA LYS A 49 -14.45 4.22 4.87
C LYS A 49 -15.01 5.63 4.75
N ALA A 50 -14.38 6.49 3.94
CA ALA A 50 -14.83 7.86 3.73
C ALA A 50 -16.23 7.94 3.11
N GLU A 51 -16.50 7.17 2.04
CA GLU A 51 -17.82 7.12 1.41
C GLU A 51 -18.91 6.64 2.38
N LYS A 52 -18.61 5.61 3.18
CA LYS A 52 -19.56 5.10 4.18
C LYS A 52 -19.92 6.16 5.22
N VAL A 53 -18.94 6.91 5.72
CA VAL A 53 -19.17 7.98 6.70
C VAL A 53 -20.02 9.10 6.09
N ILE A 54 -19.69 9.52 4.87
CA ILE A 54 -20.44 10.55 4.15
C ILE A 54 -21.89 10.12 3.91
N LEU A 55 -22.10 8.86 3.51
CA LEU A 55 -23.44 8.32 3.30
C LEU A 55 -24.26 8.35 4.60
N HIS A 56 -23.69 7.90 5.72
CA HIS A 56 -24.38 7.94 7.01
C HIS A 56 -24.69 9.38 7.43
N HIS A 57 -23.75 10.31 7.21
CA HIS A 57 -23.97 11.72 7.48
C HIS A 57 -25.09 12.31 6.63
N SER A 58 -25.12 12.00 5.33
CA SER A 58 -26.14 12.51 4.40
C SER A 58 -27.55 11.98 4.66
N LEU A 59 -27.68 10.85 5.36
CA LEU A 59 -28.95 10.18 5.66
C LEU A 59 -29.41 10.43 7.10
N ASP A 60 -28.73 11.28 7.88
CA ASP A 60 -28.97 11.51 9.31
C ASP A 60 -29.04 10.21 10.13
N LEU A 61 -28.32 9.18 9.69
CA LEU A 61 -28.28 7.89 10.37
C LEU A 61 -27.33 7.99 11.58
N PRO A 62 -27.66 7.35 12.72
CA PRO A 62 -26.77 7.33 13.87
C PRO A 62 -25.45 6.69 13.47
N PHE A 63 -24.38 7.50 13.50
CA PHE A 63 -23.03 7.05 13.23
C PHE A 63 -22.51 6.23 14.41
N THR A 64 -22.36 4.93 14.23
CA THR A 64 -21.46 4.15 15.08
C THR A 64 -20.07 4.23 14.46
N PRO A 65 -19.01 4.57 15.21
CA PRO A 65 -17.65 4.44 14.70
C PRO A 65 -17.43 2.96 14.41
N VAL A 66 -17.52 2.57 13.13
CA VAL A 66 -17.50 1.16 12.74
C VAL A 66 -16.09 0.57 12.94
N PHE A 67 -15.04 1.41 13.01
CA PHE A 67 -13.66 0.94 13.02
C PHE A 67 -12.79 1.79 13.96
N SER A 68 -12.38 1.21 15.09
CA SER A 68 -11.32 1.74 15.95
C SER A 68 -9.97 1.17 15.51
N ASP A 69 -9.64 1.29 14.22
CA ASP A 69 -8.37 0.81 13.71
C ASP A 69 -7.30 1.88 13.93
N SER A 70 -6.23 1.55 14.65
CA SER A 70 -5.13 2.47 15.00
C SER A 70 -4.33 3.01 13.80
N ILE A 71 -4.59 2.50 12.59
CA ILE A 71 -3.86 2.83 11.35
C ILE A 71 -4.49 4.03 10.64
N PHE A 72 -5.78 4.29 10.85
CA PHE A 72 -6.52 5.34 10.16
C PHE A 72 -6.90 6.45 11.13
N THR A 73 -6.56 7.69 10.78
CA THR A 73 -6.97 8.88 11.50
C THR A 73 -7.99 9.67 10.69
N GLU A 74 -9.16 9.84 11.27
CA GLU A 74 -10.31 10.53 10.67
C GLU A 74 -10.36 11.99 11.12
N ARG A 75 -10.68 12.90 10.20
CA ARG A 75 -10.83 14.33 10.50
C ARG A 75 -11.90 14.96 9.65
N TRP A 76 -12.77 15.73 10.29
CA TRP A 76 -13.67 16.67 9.61
C TRP A 76 -13.00 18.02 9.47
N ILE A 77 -13.03 18.57 8.25
CA ILE A 77 -12.56 19.90 7.95
C ILE A 77 -13.77 20.72 7.49
N ASN A 78 -14.19 21.65 8.33
CA ASN A 78 -15.28 22.57 8.01
C ASN A 78 -14.71 23.79 7.31
N ASN A 79 -15.06 23.97 6.05
CA ASN A 79 -14.76 25.18 5.30
C ASN A 79 -16.04 26.01 5.13
N HIS A 80 -15.92 27.31 4.85
CA HIS A 80 -17.08 28.22 4.82
C HIS A 80 -18.21 27.83 3.83
N TYR A 81 -17.91 27.00 2.83
CA TYR A 81 -18.85 26.61 1.77
C TYR A 81 -19.14 25.11 1.70
N TYR A 82 -18.32 24.28 2.34
CA TYR A 82 -18.44 22.83 2.27
C TYR A 82 -17.75 22.20 3.48
N GLN A 83 -18.30 21.09 3.95
CA GLN A 83 -17.66 20.24 4.93
C GLN A 83 -16.87 19.17 4.17
N THR A 84 -15.69 18.82 4.63
CA THR A 84 -14.85 17.78 3.99
C THR A 84 -14.54 16.72 5.03
N TYR A 85 -14.73 15.47 4.65
CA TYR A 85 -14.30 14.35 5.46
C TYR A 85 -12.98 13.80 4.92
N CYS A 86 -11.96 13.78 5.76
CA CYS A 86 -10.64 13.28 5.42
C CYS A 86 -10.30 12.06 6.25
N VAL A 87 -9.82 11.02 5.57
CA VAL A 87 -9.23 9.83 6.17
C VAL A 87 -7.76 9.85 5.83
N SER A 88 -6.92 9.78 6.85
CA SER A 88 -5.47 9.72 6.70
C SER A 88 -4.93 8.43 7.29
N TRP A 89 -3.85 7.91 6.73
CA TRP A 89 -3.19 6.72 7.21
C TRP A 89 -1.67 6.89 7.09
N GLU A 90 -0.92 6.14 7.87
CA GLU A 90 0.54 6.22 7.88
C GLU A 90 1.14 4.89 7.42
N VAL A 91 1.90 4.93 6.33
CA VAL A 91 2.67 3.79 5.83
C VAL A 91 4.12 4.20 5.71
N SER A 92 5.02 3.52 6.44
CA SER A 92 6.47 3.72 6.32
C SER A 92 6.92 5.18 6.48
N ASN A 93 6.38 5.88 7.50
CA ASN A 93 6.64 7.31 7.79
C ASN A 93 6.15 8.30 6.72
N GLN A 94 5.41 7.85 5.71
CA GLN A 94 4.65 8.73 4.83
C GLN A 94 3.20 8.75 5.29
N LYS A 95 2.70 9.96 5.52
CA LYS A 95 1.31 10.20 5.85
C LYS A 95 0.56 10.54 4.57
N ASP A 96 -0.31 9.64 4.15
CA ASP A 96 -1.22 9.86 3.04
C ASP A 96 -2.61 10.19 3.54
N GLU A 97 -3.35 10.96 2.76
CA GLU A 97 -4.72 11.33 3.08
C GLU A 97 -5.60 11.36 1.85
N VAL A 98 -6.86 11.01 2.06
CA VAL A 98 -7.93 11.11 1.07
C VAL A 98 -9.05 11.92 1.70
N CYS A 99 -9.44 12.97 0.98
CA CYS A 99 -10.49 13.89 1.40
C CYS A 99 -11.63 13.85 0.39
N LEU A 100 -12.86 13.72 0.90
CA LEU A 100 -14.07 13.73 0.13
C LEU A 100 -14.96 14.89 0.59
N PRO A 101 -15.43 15.77 -0.32
CA PRO A 101 -16.31 16.86 0.04
C PRO A 101 -17.74 16.36 0.32
N THR A 102 -18.38 16.98 1.30
CA THR A 102 -19.79 16.79 1.64
C THR A 102 -20.55 18.09 1.40
N LYS A 103 -21.73 18.00 0.79
CA LYS A 103 -22.57 19.14 0.43
C LYS A 103 -23.58 19.45 1.53
#